data_AF-A0A6M2CV55-F1
#
_entry.id   AF-A0A6M2CV55-F1
#
_cell.length_a   1.000
_cell.length_b   1.000
_cell.length_c   1.000
_cell.angle_alpha   90.00
_cell.angle_beta   90.00
_cell.angle_gamma   90.00
#
_symmetry.space_group_name_H-M   'P 1'
#
loop_
_entity.id
_entity.type
_entity.pdbx_description
1 polymer ?
#
loop_
_entity_poly.entity_id
_entity_poly.type
_entity_poly.pdbx_seq_one_letter_code
_entity_poly.pdbx_strand_id
1 'polypeptide(L)'
;MEPAAAVNIWQRTLSYETPLRFTSFLSDGDSKAYTAVCEANVYCDTPIDKEECTNHVAKRLGTALRKLATPLPRGEKLKDATIIKLQTYYKIAITSNKDSVRNMYTAIWASYFHCCSSDGASSHNFCPAGPNSWCKHKRAEALGEPAPRHTPLLTKAQGLAIMPIYKRLTEEKLFIRCLHGKTQNAAESLNSKIWLLCPKTKFASRTTVETATALAVLWYNKGHRGFEEVLEGIGILPSQDLATHGDHCDVMRIRKMNLKQTAEARAHRRNTAKRARVEDTDRKSREGPSYGAGDF
;
A
#
# COMPACT_ATOMS: atom_id res chain seq x y z
N MET A 1 14.34 3.19 3.05
CA MET A 1 15.09 3.55 4.27
C MET A 1 16.55 3.39 3.94
N GLU A 2 17.40 4.33 4.36
CA GLU A 2 18.85 4.19 4.19
C GLU A 2 19.39 3.04 5.04
N PRO A 3 20.26 2.16 4.51
CA PRO A 3 20.76 0.99 5.25
C PRO A 3 21.42 1.34 6.58
N ALA A 4 22.30 2.36 6.59
CA ALA A 4 22.98 2.79 7.82
C ALA A 4 22.00 3.31 8.89
N ALA A 5 20.96 4.03 8.46
CA ALA A 5 19.92 4.50 9.38
C ALA A 5 19.11 3.32 9.97
N ALA A 6 18.81 2.30 9.16
CA ALA A 6 18.14 1.10 9.62
C ALA A 6 18.97 0.36 10.69
N VAL A 7 20.25 0.11 10.41
CA VAL A 7 21.16 -0.55 11.35
C VAL A 7 21.27 0.23 12.67
N ASN A 8 21.43 1.56 12.59
CA ASN A 8 21.48 2.41 13.78
C ASN A 8 20.20 2.32 14.63
N ILE A 9 19.02 2.28 14.00
CA ILE A 9 17.74 2.12 14.73
C ILE A 9 17.72 0.79 15.48
N TRP A 10 18.13 -0.30 14.84
CA TRP A 10 18.12 -1.63 15.44
C TRP A 10 19.13 -1.74 16.59
N GLN A 11 20.37 -1.26 16.41
CA GLN A 11 21.40 -1.29 17.45
C GLN A 11 21.01 -0.49 18.70
N ARG A 12 20.37 0.67 18.52
CA ARG A 12 19.94 1.52 19.63
C ARG A 12 18.95 0.83 20.57
N THR A 13 18.19 -0.14 20.10
CA THR A 13 17.18 -0.83 20.93
C THR A 13 17.78 -1.56 22.14
N LEU A 14 19.05 -1.96 22.06
CA LEU A 14 19.78 -2.61 23.16
C LEU A 14 20.19 -1.63 24.26
N SER A 15 20.30 -0.34 23.92
CA SER A 15 20.67 0.72 24.88
C SER A 15 19.49 1.28 25.67
N TYR A 16 18.26 0.81 25.41
CA TYR A 16 17.08 1.26 26.15
C TYR A 16 17.02 0.61 27.53
N GLU A 17 16.51 1.35 28.52
CA GLU A 17 16.32 0.86 29.89
C GLU A 17 15.51 -0.45 29.91
N THR A 18 14.50 -0.54 29.04
CA THR A 18 13.84 -1.80 28.71
C THR A 18 14.26 -2.20 27.29
N PRO A 19 15.15 -3.20 27.12
CA PRO A 19 15.62 -3.62 25.81
C PRO A 19 14.45 -4.08 24.94
N LEU A 20 14.35 -3.48 23.75
CA LEU A 20 13.39 -3.90 22.73
C LEU A 20 14.08 -4.78 21.70
N ARG A 21 13.37 -5.80 21.21
CA ARG A 21 13.85 -6.63 20.10
C ARG A 21 12.83 -6.62 18.97
N PHE A 22 13.23 -6.08 17.83
CA PHE A 22 12.43 -6.20 16.62
C PHE A 22 12.57 -7.62 16.06
N THR A 23 11.45 -8.26 15.77
CA THR A 23 11.41 -9.62 15.20
C THR A 23 11.12 -9.62 13.72
N SER A 24 10.56 -8.54 13.19
CA SER A 24 10.20 -8.42 11.78
C SER A 24 10.62 -7.10 11.14
N PHE A 25 10.87 -7.14 9.83
CA PHE A 25 11.26 -5.99 9.02
C PHE A 25 10.30 -5.84 7.84
N LEU A 26 9.45 -4.81 7.87
CA LEU A 26 8.54 -4.50 6.77
C LEU A 26 9.23 -3.68 5.68
N SER A 27 9.35 -4.27 4.48
CA SER A 27 10.00 -3.61 3.35
C SER A 27 9.27 -3.79 2.02
N ASP A 28 9.71 -3.01 1.04
CA ASP A 28 9.32 -3.09 -0.36
C ASP A 28 10.34 -3.97 -1.10
N GLY A 29 9.95 -5.14 -1.60
CA GLY A 29 10.78 -5.92 -2.54
C GLY A 29 12.22 -6.12 -2.03
N ASP A 30 13.20 -6.04 -2.92
CA ASP A 30 14.61 -6.20 -2.52
C ASP A 30 15.10 -4.97 -1.75
N SER A 31 15.27 -5.14 -0.43
CA SER A 31 15.57 -4.07 0.51
C SER A 31 17.00 -4.18 1.01
N LYS A 32 17.88 -3.30 0.50
CA LYS A 32 19.26 -3.19 1.01
C LYS A 32 19.33 -2.92 2.52
N ALA A 33 18.33 -2.20 3.05
CA ALA A 33 18.23 -1.94 4.48
C ALA A 33 17.92 -3.20 5.29
N TYR A 34 17.11 -4.11 4.76
CA TYR A 34 16.87 -5.40 5.41
C TYR A 34 18.15 -6.25 5.42
N THR A 35 18.83 -6.35 4.27
CA THR A 35 20.11 -7.06 4.16
C THR A 35 21.14 -6.53 5.17
N ALA A 36 21.36 -5.21 5.22
CA ALA A 36 22.30 -4.61 6.15
C ALA A 36 21.92 -4.86 7.63
N VAL A 37 20.63 -4.86 7.96
CA VAL A 37 20.17 -5.17 9.32
C VAL A 37 20.41 -6.64 9.68
N CYS A 38 20.18 -7.57 8.76
CA CYS A 38 20.51 -8.99 8.97
C CYS A 38 22.02 -9.20 9.14
N GLU A 39 22.83 -8.56 8.30
CA GLU A 39 24.30 -8.63 8.35
C GLU A 39 24.87 -8.02 9.64
N ALA A 40 24.25 -6.95 10.15
CA ALA A 40 24.63 -6.35 11.42
C ALA A 40 24.41 -7.27 12.63
N ASN A 41 23.62 -8.34 12.46
CA ASN A 41 23.37 -9.40 13.45
C ASN A 41 23.12 -8.89 14.88
N VAL A 42 22.31 -7.82 15.01
CA VAL A 42 22.18 -7.04 16.25
C VAL A 42 21.73 -7.88 17.45
N TYR A 43 20.91 -8.91 17.23
CA TYR A 43 20.32 -9.73 18.30
C TYR A 43 20.92 -11.13 18.42
N CYS A 44 21.97 -11.45 17.65
CA CYS A 44 22.69 -12.73 17.56
C CYS A 44 21.81 -13.95 17.21
N ASP A 45 20.87 -14.30 18.07
CA ASP A 45 20.14 -15.57 18.07
C ASP A 45 18.72 -15.45 17.51
N THR A 46 18.27 -14.22 17.23
CA THR A 46 16.89 -13.98 16.76
C THR A 46 16.88 -13.71 15.25
N PRO A 47 16.34 -14.63 14.43
CA PRO A 47 16.17 -14.37 13.01
C PRO A 47 15.17 -13.23 12.80
N ILE A 48 15.44 -12.40 11.81
CA ILE A 48 14.59 -11.25 11.47
C ILE A 48 13.68 -11.65 10.32
N ASP A 49 12.39 -11.73 10.59
CA ASP A 49 11.40 -12.09 9.58
C ASP A 49 11.15 -10.92 8.63
N LYS A 50 11.36 -11.16 7.34
CA LYS A 50 11.02 -10.16 6.33
C LYS A 50 9.53 -10.16 6.05
N GLU A 51 8.90 -9.01 6.19
CA GLU A 51 7.54 -8.77 5.71
C GLU A 51 7.54 -7.91 4.44
N GLU A 52 6.56 -8.15 3.58
CA GLU A 52 6.39 -7.44 2.31
C GLU A 52 5.20 -6.49 2.36
N CYS A 53 5.42 -5.27 1.90
CA CYS A 53 4.36 -4.28 1.75
C CYS A 53 3.35 -4.75 0.69
N THR A 54 2.11 -5.03 1.10
CA THR A 54 1.06 -5.52 0.19
C THR A 54 0.75 -4.56 -0.96
N ASN A 55 0.84 -3.25 -0.73
CA ASN A 55 0.73 -2.23 -1.77
C ASN A 55 1.84 -2.37 -2.82
N HIS A 56 3.07 -2.64 -2.38
CA HIS A 56 4.22 -2.81 -3.26
C HIS A 56 4.11 -4.10 -4.08
N VAL A 57 3.68 -5.21 -3.46
CA VAL A 57 3.49 -6.49 -4.15
C VAL A 57 2.44 -6.38 -5.27
N ALA A 58 1.34 -5.65 -5.05
CA ALA A 58 0.39 -5.33 -6.12
C ALA A 58 0.95 -4.38 -7.20
N LYS A 59 1.85 -3.44 -6.83
CA LYS A 59 2.56 -2.61 -7.80
C LYS A 59 3.51 -3.43 -8.68
N ARG A 60 4.21 -4.41 -8.12
CA ARG A 60 5.09 -5.34 -8.85
C ARG A 60 4.36 -6.07 -9.96
N LEU A 61 3.11 -6.52 -9.73
CA LEU A 61 2.29 -7.10 -10.79
C LEU A 61 2.11 -6.13 -11.96
N GLY A 62 1.69 -4.89 -11.70
CA GLY A 62 1.48 -3.90 -12.77
C GLY A 62 2.76 -3.56 -13.52
N THR A 63 3.88 -3.40 -12.81
CA THR A 63 5.19 -3.17 -13.44
C THR A 63 5.58 -4.33 -14.34
N ALA A 64 5.40 -5.57 -13.89
CA ALA A 64 5.68 -6.75 -14.70
C ALA A 64 4.77 -6.84 -15.93
N LEU A 65 3.48 -6.51 -15.80
CA LEU A 65 2.53 -6.50 -16.92
C LEU A 65 2.84 -5.41 -17.95
N ARG A 66 3.33 -4.23 -17.54
CA ARG A 66 3.78 -3.18 -18.48
C ARG A 66 5.07 -3.54 -19.20
N LYS A 67 5.95 -4.28 -18.53
CA LYS A 67 7.24 -4.78 -19.05
C LYS A 67 7.13 -6.19 -19.64
N LEU A 68 5.93 -6.61 -20.08
CA LEU A 68 5.73 -7.93 -20.67
C LEU A 68 6.65 -8.09 -21.89
N ALA A 69 7.60 -9.04 -21.80
CA ALA A 69 8.60 -9.26 -22.85
C ALA A 69 7.98 -9.90 -24.10
N THR A 70 7.00 -10.78 -23.91
CA THR A 70 6.27 -11.42 -25.02
C THR A 70 5.26 -10.43 -25.59
N PRO A 71 5.38 -10.03 -26.86
CA PRO A 71 4.36 -9.21 -27.50
C PRO A 71 3.03 -9.98 -27.50
N LEU A 72 1.94 -9.28 -27.21
CA LEU A 72 0.60 -9.84 -27.42
C LEU A 72 0.38 -10.05 -28.93
N PRO A 73 -0.63 -10.83 -29.35
CA PRO A 73 -1.00 -10.92 -30.76
C PRO A 73 -1.07 -9.52 -31.39
N ARG A 74 -0.47 -9.37 -32.58
CA ARG A 74 -0.33 -8.09 -33.31
C ARG A 74 0.65 -7.07 -32.72
N GLY A 75 1.51 -7.48 -31.78
CA GLY A 75 2.51 -6.59 -31.19
C GLY A 75 1.93 -5.61 -30.16
N GLU A 76 0.68 -5.81 -29.74
CA GLU A 76 0.00 -4.91 -28.83
C GLU A 76 0.52 -5.05 -27.39
N LYS A 77 0.36 -3.98 -26.59
CA LYS A 77 0.57 -3.99 -25.13
C LYS A 77 -0.77 -4.06 -24.42
N LEU A 78 -0.78 -4.59 -23.19
CA LEU A 78 -1.97 -4.50 -22.35
C LEU A 78 -2.32 -3.04 -22.08
N LYS A 79 -3.60 -2.68 -22.24
CA LYS A 79 -4.11 -1.35 -21.92
C LYS A 79 -3.90 -1.05 -20.44
N ASP A 80 -3.44 0.15 -20.10
CA ASP A 80 -3.19 0.54 -18.71
C ASP A 80 -4.44 0.41 -17.81
N ALA A 81 -5.63 0.67 -18.36
CA ALA A 81 -6.89 0.47 -17.64
C ALA A 81 -7.11 -1.00 -17.23
N THR A 82 -6.70 -1.95 -18.08
CA THR A 82 -6.75 -3.38 -17.80
C THR A 82 -5.72 -3.74 -16.72
N ILE A 83 -4.50 -3.22 -16.83
CA ILE A 83 -3.43 -3.44 -15.83
C ILE A 83 -3.88 -2.95 -14.46
N ILE A 84 -4.46 -1.75 -14.37
CA ILE A 84 -4.96 -1.18 -13.10
C ILE A 84 -6.04 -2.06 -12.48
N LYS A 85 -6.95 -2.63 -13.28
CA LYS A 85 -7.97 -3.59 -12.79
C LYS A 85 -7.33 -4.85 -12.23
N LEU A 86 -6.40 -5.47 -12.97
CA LEU A 86 -5.68 -6.67 -12.52
C LEU A 86 -4.90 -6.43 -11.23
N GLN A 87 -4.19 -5.29 -11.11
CA GLN A 87 -3.52 -4.89 -9.88
C GLN A 87 -4.49 -4.73 -8.70
N THR A 88 -5.68 -4.17 -8.97
CA THR A 88 -6.71 -3.96 -7.94
C THR A 88 -7.26 -5.30 -7.46
N TYR A 89 -7.59 -6.23 -8.37
CA TYR A 89 -8.06 -7.57 -8.01
C TYR A 89 -7.01 -8.35 -7.23
N TYR A 90 -5.77 -8.32 -7.68
CA TYR A 90 -4.66 -8.96 -7.00
C TYR A 90 -4.44 -8.40 -5.59
N LYS A 91 -4.50 -7.07 -5.43
CA LYS A 91 -4.42 -6.43 -4.11
C LYS A 91 -5.57 -6.88 -3.21
N ILE A 92 -6.81 -6.87 -3.71
CA ILE A 92 -7.99 -7.31 -2.95
C ILE A 92 -7.79 -8.75 -2.49
N ALA A 93 -7.39 -9.65 -3.38
CA ALA A 93 -7.17 -11.05 -3.07
C ALA A 93 -6.14 -11.26 -1.93
N ILE A 94 -5.05 -10.49 -1.90
CA ILE A 94 -4.10 -10.54 -0.77
C ILE A 94 -4.73 -9.95 0.49
N THR A 95 -5.30 -8.74 0.41
CA THR A 95 -5.77 -8.02 1.59
C THR A 95 -7.02 -8.60 2.23
N SER A 96 -7.79 -9.40 1.51
CA SER A 96 -8.99 -10.09 2.01
C SER A 96 -8.69 -11.47 2.60
N ASN A 97 -7.46 -11.98 2.47
CA ASN A 97 -7.07 -13.34 2.89
C ASN A 97 -5.76 -13.34 3.71
N LYS A 98 -5.60 -12.34 4.60
CA LYS A 98 -4.39 -12.06 5.40
C LYS A 98 -4.02 -13.15 6.43
N ASP A 99 -4.84 -14.15 6.56
CA ASP A 99 -4.73 -15.23 7.54
C ASP A 99 -4.37 -16.56 6.87
N SER A 100 -4.41 -16.65 5.54
CA SER A 100 -4.18 -17.92 4.84
C SER A 100 -3.51 -17.74 3.48
N VAL A 101 -2.29 -18.25 3.39
CA VAL A 101 -1.52 -18.36 2.14
C VAL A 101 -2.33 -19.11 1.07
N ARG A 102 -3.00 -20.20 1.45
CA ARG A 102 -3.83 -21.00 0.55
C ARG A 102 -5.01 -20.19 0.02
N ASN A 103 -5.66 -19.39 0.86
CA ASN A 103 -6.78 -18.55 0.45
C ASN A 103 -6.31 -17.40 -0.45
N MET A 104 -5.15 -16.79 -0.17
CA MET A 104 -4.53 -15.81 -1.08
C MET A 104 -4.28 -16.41 -2.46
N TYR A 105 -3.64 -17.58 -2.51
CA TYR A 105 -3.36 -18.30 -3.76
C TYR A 105 -4.66 -18.57 -4.54
N THR A 106 -5.64 -19.16 -3.87
CA THR A 106 -6.93 -19.52 -4.46
C THR A 106 -7.66 -18.28 -4.99
N ALA A 107 -7.71 -17.18 -4.22
CA ALA A 107 -8.37 -15.95 -4.62
C ALA A 107 -7.67 -15.25 -5.79
N ILE A 108 -6.34 -15.26 -5.84
CA ILE A 108 -5.59 -14.69 -6.97
C ILE A 108 -5.86 -15.48 -8.25
N TRP A 109 -5.77 -16.81 -8.20
CA TRP A 109 -6.09 -17.65 -9.36
C TRP A 109 -7.55 -17.56 -9.77
N ALA A 110 -8.48 -17.45 -8.81
CA ALA A 110 -9.88 -17.14 -9.08
C ALA A 110 -10.04 -15.85 -9.88
N SER A 111 -9.37 -14.78 -9.46
CA SER A 111 -9.43 -13.50 -10.17
C SER A 111 -8.84 -13.59 -11.58
N TYR A 112 -7.73 -14.31 -11.74
CA TYR A 112 -7.06 -14.51 -13.03
C TYR A 112 -7.94 -15.30 -14.01
N PHE A 113 -8.44 -16.47 -13.60
CA PHE A 113 -9.28 -17.31 -14.46
C PHE A 113 -10.61 -16.65 -14.78
N HIS A 114 -11.19 -15.92 -13.83
CA HIS A 114 -12.39 -15.12 -14.07
C HIS A 114 -12.14 -14.05 -15.15
N CYS A 115 -10.99 -13.37 -15.12
CA CYS A 115 -10.64 -12.37 -16.14
C CYS A 115 -10.45 -12.96 -17.55
N CYS A 116 -10.09 -14.24 -17.64
CA CYS A 116 -9.88 -14.95 -18.91
C CYS A 116 -11.12 -15.71 -19.39
N SER A 117 -12.18 -15.79 -18.59
CA SER A 117 -13.36 -16.62 -18.88
C SER A 117 -14.22 -16.00 -19.99
N SER A 118 -14.64 -16.84 -20.93
CA SER A 118 -15.55 -16.50 -22.04
C SER A 118 -16.70 -17.50 -22.13
N ASP A 119 -17.73 -17.20 -22.92
CA ASP A 119 -18.88 -18.10 -23.10
C ASP A 119 -18.48 -19.47 -23.69
N GLY A 120 -17.40 -19.53 -24.48
CA GLY A 120 -16.86 -20.79 -25.02
C GLY A 120 -15.83 -21.49 -24.12
N ALA A 121 -15.37 -20.83 -23.06
CA ALA A 121 -14.38 -21.37 -22.13
C ALA A 121 -14.52 -20.70 -20.75
N SER A 122 -15.48 -21.15 -19.95
CA SER A 122 -15.73 -20.63 -18.61
C SER A 122 -14.80 -21.27 -17.58
N SER A 123 -14.21 -20.48 -16.69
CA SER A 123 -13.32 -20.97 -15.64
C SER A 123 -13.62 -20.29 -14.30
N HIS A 124 -14.65 -20.80 -13.61
CA HIS A 124 -15.11 -20.28 -12.31
C HIS A 124 -14.81 -21.23 -11.12
N ASN A 125 -14.01 -22.27 -11.32
CA ASN A 125 -13.78 -23.31 -10.30
C ASN A 125 -13.09 -22.79 -9.03
N PHE A 126 -12.25 -21.78 -9.16
CA PHE A 126 -11.58 -21.14 -8.03
C PHE A 126 -12.41 -20.01 -7.40
N CYS A 127 -13.51 -19.58 -8.06
CA CYS A 127 -14.35 -18.53 -7.53
C CYS A 127 -15.08 -19.01 -6.27
N PRO A 128 -15.29 -18.13 -5.28
CA PRO A 128 -16.05 -18.50 -4.09
C PRO A 128 -17.47 -18.92 -4.47
N ALA A 129 -17.97 -19.97 -3.84
CA ALA A 129 -19.34 -20.44 -4.04
C ALA A 129 -20.34 -19.65 -3.18
N GLY A 130 -21.63 -19.79 -3.48
CA GLY A 130 -22.72 -19.27 -2.66
C GLY A 130 -23.30 -17.92 -3.12
N PRO A 131 -24.41 -17.50 -2.51
CA PRO A 131 -25.18 -16.33 -2.92
C PRO A 131 -24.43 -15.00 -2.71
N ASN A 132 -23.45 -14.99 -1.81
CA ASN A 132 -22.60 -13.82 -1.54
C ASN A 132 -21.33 -13.78 -2.39
N SER A 133 -21.19 -14.66 -3.38
CA SER A 133 -20.04 -14.66 -4.28
C SER A 133 -19.98 -13.38 -5.10
N TRP A 134 -18.78 -12.80 -5.21
CA TRP A 134 -18.52 -11.72 -6.16
C TRP A 134 -18.56 -12.22 -7.62
N CYS A 135 -18.39 -13.52 -7.84
CA CYS A 135 -18.51 -14.13 -9.16
C CYS A 135 -19.99 -14.34 -9.49
N LYS A 136 -20.50 -13.57 -10.46
CA LYS A 136 -21.90 -13.63 -10.86
C LYS A 136 -22.36 -15.03 -11.30
N HIS A 137 -21.46 -15.84 -11.87
CA HIS A 137 -21.76 -17.22 -12.27
C HIS A 137 -21.97 -18.13 -11.06
N LYS A 138 -21.04 -18.12 -10.10
CA LYS A 138 -21.18 -18.90 -8.86
C LYS A 138 -22.35 -18.45 -7.99
N ARG A 139 -22.68 -17.16 -8.04
CA ARG A 139 -23.88 -16.63 -7.41
C ARG A 139 -25.16 -17.13 -8.10
N ALA A 140 -25.23 -17.06 -9.43
CA ALA A 140 -26.39 -17.55 -10.18
C ALA A 140 -26.60 -19.06 -9.96
N GLU A 141 -25.52 -19.85 -9.99
CA GLU A 141 -25.53 -21.29 -9.66
C GLU A 141 -26.11 -21.56 -8.27
N ALA A 142 -25.72 -20.77 -7.25
CA ALA A 142 -26.23 -20.92 -5.90
C ALA A 142 -27.69 -20.47 -5.71
N LEU A 143 -28.18 -19.55 -6.56
CA LEU A 143 -29.55 -19.03 -6.51
C LEU A 143 -30.51 -19.76 -7.47
N GLY A 144 -30.02 -20.68 -8.31
CA GLY A 144 -30.82 -21.32 -9.35
C GLY A 144 -31.18 -20.38 -10.52
N GLU A 145 -30.42 -19.29 -10.70
CA GLU A 145 -30.64 -18.31 -11.76
C GLU A 145 -29.87 -18.67 -13.04
N PRO A 146 -30.30 -18.21 -14.23
CA PRO A 146 -29.55 -18.41 -15.46
C PRO A 146 -28.16 -17.72 -15.39
N ALA A 147 -27.14 -18.42 -15.87
CA ALA A 147 -25.78 -17.89 -15.91
C ALA A 147 -25.69 -16.64 -16.79
N PRO A 148 -25.06 -15.55 -16.31
CA PRO A 148 -24.91 -14.32 -17.10
C PRO A 148 -23.89 -14.53 -18.23
N ARG A 149 -24.02 -13.76 -19.32
CA ARG A 149 -23.00 -13.75 -20.39
C ARG A 149 -21.64 -13.27 -19.87
N HIS A 150 -20.57 -13.84 -20.41
CA HIS A 150 -19.20 -13.43 -20.05
C HIS A 150 -18.83 -12.10 -20.70
N THR A 151 -18.06 -11.30 -19.96
CA THR A 151 -17.40 -10.10 -20.49
C THR A 151 -15.91 -10.21 -20.17
N PRO A 152 -15.13 -10.95 -21.00
CA PRO A 152 -13.74 -11.23 -20.69
C PRO A 152 -12.93 -9.93 -20.61
N LEU A 153 -12.15 -9.80 -19.55
CA LEU A 153 -11.19 -8.70 -19.42
C LEU A 153 -9.95 -8.94 -20.28
N LEU A 154 -9.59 -10.20 -20.46
CA LEU A 154 -8.42 -10.66 -21.21
C LEU A 154 -8.84 -11.66 -22.29
N THR A 155 -8.20 -11.58 -23.46
CA THR A 155 -8.30 -12.63 -24.46
C THR A 155 -7.52 -13.88 -24.02
N LYS A 156 -7.80 -15.04 -24.61
CA LYS A 156 -7.06 -16.29 -24.32
C LYS A 156 -5.55 -16.12 -24.50
N ALA A 157 -5.13 -15.44 -25.57
CA ALA A 157 -3.72 -15.17 -25.83
C ALA A 157 -3.10 -14.21 -24.80
N GLN A 158 -3.83 -13.17 -24.38
CA GLN A 158 -3.38 -12.26 -23.31
C GLN A 158 -3.24 -12.99 -21.97
N GLY A 159 -4.19 -13.84 -21.61
CA GLY A 159 -4.12 -14.69 -20.42
C GLY A 159 -2.85 -15.55 -20.43
N LEU A 160 -2.65 -16.33 -21.50
CA LEU A 160 -1.47 -17.18 -21.65
C LEU A 160 -0.16 -16.40 -21.54
N ALA A 161 -0.07 -15.22 -22.16
CA ALA A 161 1.13 -14.39 -22.11
C ALA A 161 1.47 -13.89 -20.70
N ILE A 162 0.48 -13.58 -19.86
CA ILE A 162 0.71 -13.06 -18.50
C ILE A 162 0.73 -14.15 -17.42
N MET A 163 0.32 -15.38 -17.74
CA MET A 163 0.31 -16.50 -16.80
C MET A 163 1.65 -16.72 -16.08
N PRO A 164 2.82 -16.64 -16.75
CA PRO A 164 4.11 -16.80 -16.06
C PRO A 164 4.36 -15.73 -14.98
N ILE A 165 3.85 -14.51 -15.18
CA ILE A 165 3.95 -13.43 -14.18
C ILE A 165 3.10 -13.78 -12.95
N TYR A 166 1.88 -14.29 -13.16
CA TYR A 166 1.02 -14.73 -12.07
C TYR A 166 1.63 -15.92 -11.32
N LYS A 167 2.21 -16.91 -12.01
CA LYS A 167 2.91 -18.03 -11.37
C LYS A 167 4.04 -17.54 -10.45
N ARG A 168 4.92 -16.68 -10.94
CA ARG A 168 6.02 -16.09 -10.14
C ARG A 168 5.50 -15.26 -8.95
N LEU A 169 4.42 -14.51 -9.15
CA LEU A 169 3.83 -13.68 -8.09
C LEU A 169 2.85 -14.46 -7.20
N THR A 170 2.70 -15.77 -7.38
CA THR A 170 1.93 -16.65 -6.49
C THR A 170 2.81 -17.65 -5.74
N GLU A 171 4.12 -17.41 -5.71
CA GLU A 171 5.08 -18.18 -4.92
C GLU A 171 4.76 -18.09 -3.42
N GLU A 172 4.75 -19.24 -2.74
CA GLU A 172 4.43 -19.36 -1.32
C GLU A 172 5.32 -18.45 -0.44
N LYS A 173 6.62 -18.39 -0.74
CA LYS A 173 7.58 -17.52 -0.03
C LYS A 173 7.16 -16.04 -0.05
N LEU A 174 6.53 -15.57 -1.14
CA LEU A 174 6.03 -14.19 -1.21
C LEU A 174 4.80 -13.99 -0.33
N PHE A 175 3.90 -14.97 -0.29
CA PHE A 175 2.64 -14.87 0.47
C PHE A 175 2.84 -14.99 1.97
N ILE A 176 3.78 -15.83 2.43
CA ILE A 176 4.16 -15.87 3.85
C ILE A 176 4.55 -14.47 4.33
N ARG A 177 5.34 -13.73 3.54
CA ARG A 177 5.75 -12.35 3.87
C ARG A 177 4.61 -11.33 3.77
N CYS A 178 3.51 -11.66 3.08
CA CYS A 178 2.33 -10.81 2.93
C CYS A 178 1.23 -11.11 3.95
N LEU A 179 1.35 -12.18 4.75
CA LEU A 179 0.28 -12.73 5.59
C LEU A 179 -0.36 -11.62 6.43
N HIS A 180 0.43 -10.93 7.26
CA HIS A 180 -0.07 -9.85 8.13
C HIS A 180 -0.65 -8.62 7.40
N GLY A 181 -0.57 -8.56 6.08
CA GLY A 181 -1.26 -7.57 5.26
C GLY A 181 -0.82 -6.13 5.53
N LYS A 182 0.44 -5.97 5.94
CA LYS A 182 1.02 -4.70 6.37
C LYS A 182 1.31 -3.78 5.18
N THR A 183 1.43 -2.49 5.49
CA THR A 183 1.77 -1.44 4.51
C THR A 183 2.73 -0.47 5.15
N GLN A 184 3.75 -0.02 4.41
CA GLN A 184 4.67 1.03 4.90
C GLN A 184 3.98 2.40 5.07
N ASN A 185 2.82 2.60 4.45
CA ASN A 185 2.05 3.84 4.49
C ASN A 185 1.55 4.24 5.90
N ALA A 186 1.60 3.36 6.90
CA ALA A 186 1.20 3.71 8.27
C ALA A 186 2.01 4.91 8.81
N ALA A 187 3.31 4.96 8.50
CA ALA A 187 4.20 6.04 8.93
C ALA A 187 3.99 7.36 8.16
N GLU A 188 3.26 7.38 7.04
CA GLU A 188 3.05 8.60 6.25
C GLU A 188 2.31 9.68 7.04
N SER A 189 1.46 9.28 7.98
CA SER A 189 0.72 10.20 8.85
C SER A 189 1.63 10.99 9.80
N LEU A 190 2.60 10.33 10.44
CA LEU A 190 3.62 10.99 11.27
C LEU A 190 4.60 11.79 10.41
N ASN A 191 5.09 11.21 9.32
CA ASN A 191 5.99 11.88 8.39
C ASN A 191 5.40 13.20 7.88
N SER A 192 4.10 13.22 7.57
CA SER A 192 3.41 14.45 7.16
C SER A 192 3.47 15.55 8.23
N LYS A 193 3.52 15.23 9.52
CA LYS A 193 3.67 16.20 10.61
C LYS A 193 5.10 16.71 10.72
N ILE A 194 6.07 15.80 10.63
CA ILE A 194 7.49 16.17 10.60
C ILE A 194 7.75 17.15 9.45
N TRP A 195 7.27 16.85 8.24
CA TRP A 195 7.48 17.72 7.07
C TRP A 195 6.68 19.02 7.10
N LEU A 196 5.63 19.09 7.91
CA LEU A 196 4.90 20.34 8.13
C LEU A 196 5.72 21.30 9.02
N LEU A 197 6.40 20.75 10.04
CA LEU A 197 7.25 21.51 10.95
C LEU A 197 8.65 21.79 10.37
N CYS A 198 9.18 20.86 9.58
CA CYS A 198 10.49 20.94 8.94
C CYS A 198 10.39 20.53 7.47
N PRO A 199 10.04 21.47 6.56
CA PRO A 199 9.85 21.17 5.14
C PRO A 199 11.11 20.62 4.47
N LYS A 200 10.94 19.60 3.62
CA LYS A 200 12.05 18.99 2.85
C LYS A 200 12.72 19.93 1.84
N THR A 201 12.04 21.03 1.49
CA THR A 201 12.49 22.01 0.50
C THR A 201 13.46 23.04 1.09
N LYS A 202 13.72 22.98 2.39
CA LYS A 202 14.63 23.91 3.08
C LYS A 202 15.74 23.12 3.77
N PHE A 203 16.95 23.67 3.72
CA PHE A 203 18.03 23.19 4.58
C PHE A 203 17.65 23.46 6.04
N ALA A 204 17.91 22.48 6.91
CA ALA A 204 17.65 22.57 8.33
C ALA A 204 18.84 22.00 9.09
N SER A 205 19.16 22.60 10.25
CA SER A 205 20.19 22.05 11.14
C SER A 205 19.69 20.75 11.77
N ARG A 206 20.62 19.96 12.29
CA ARG A 206 20.30 18.73 13.04
C ARG A 206 19.32 19.01 14.18
N THR A 207 19.58 20.05 14.98
CA THR A 207 18.73 20.45 16.10
C THR A 207 17.32 20.80 15.65
N THR A 208 17.15 21.53 14.54
CA THR A 208 15.82 21.83 13.99
C THR A 208 15.06 20.57 13.61
N VAL A 209 15.73 19.61 12.97
CA VAL A 209 15.09 18.34 12.56
C VAL A 209 14.71 17.49 13.77
N GLU A 210 15.58 17.40 14.79
CA GLU A 210 15.32 16.68 16.03
C GLU A 210 14.14 17.29 16.80
N THR A 211 14.12 18.62 16.97
CA THR A 211 13.00 19.33 17.62
C THR A 211 11.69 19.17 16.86
N ALA A 212 11.71 19.35 15.53
CA ALA A 212 10.51 19.15 14.71
C ALA A 212 9.99 17.72 14.80
N THR A 213 10.88 16.73 14.86
CA THR A 213 10.51 15.33 15.02
C THR A 213 9.89 15.06 16.38
N ALA A 214 10.48 15.56 17.47
CA ALA A 214 9.93 15.43 18.82
C ALA A 214 8.53 16.07 18.94
N LEU A 215 8.37 17.29 18.43
CA LEU A 215 7.09 18.00 18.38
C LEU A 215 6.05 17.25 17.53
N ALA A 216 6.45 16.68 16.39
CA ALA A 216 5.57 15.89 15.56
C ALA A 216 5.09 14.60 16.27
N VAL A 217 5.98 13.93 17.02
CA VAL A 217 5.62 12.75 17.83
C VAL A 217 4.64 13.13 18.94
N LEU A 218 4.87 14.24 19.64
CA LEU A 218 3.93 14.77 20.63
C LEU A 218 2.57 15.07 20.01
N TRP A 219 2.54 15.82 18.90
CA TRP A 219 1.28 16.18 18.23
C TRP A 219 0.51 14.96 17.70
N TYR A 220 1.25 13.96 17.20
CA TYR A 220 0.66 12.72 16.71
C TYR A 220 -0.03 11.93 17.81
N ASN A 221 0.62 11.81 18.98
CA ASN A 221 0.11 10.97 20.08
C ASN A 221 -0.84 11.71 21.03
N LYS A 222 -0.55 12.97 21.37
CA LYS A 222 -1.29 13.76 22.37
C LYS A 222 -2.16 14.88 21.80
N GLY A 223 -2.07 15.17 20.50
CA GLY A 223 -2.77 16.32 19.92
C GLY A 223 -2.14 17.65 20.33
N HIS A 224 -2.95 18.71 20.35
CA HIS A 224 -2.51 20.07 20.69
C HIS A 224 -2.16 20.24 22.18
N ARG A 225 -2.80 19.45 23.06
CA ARG A 225 -2.45 19.40 24.48
C ARG A 225 -0.97 19.06 24.73
N GLY A 226 -0.35 18.27 23.84
CA GLY A 226 1.09 18.00 23.92
C GLY A 226 1.96 19.25 23.78
N PHE A 227 1.51 20.29 23.08
CA PHE A 227 2.22 21.56 23.00
C PHE A 227 2.04 22.41 24.25
N GLU A 228 0.85 22.37 24.87
CA GLU A 228 0.58 23.06 26.13
C GLU A 228 1.51 22.55 27.24
N GLU A 229 1.64 21.23 27.38
CA GLU A 229 2.57 20.60 28.33
C GLU A 229 4.04 21.04 28.11
N VAL A 230 4.45 21.23 26.85
CA VAL A 230 5.79 21.72 26.51
C VAL A 230 5.96 23.18 26.93
N LEU A 231 4.96 24.03 26.66
CA LEU A 231 4.97 25.44 27.07
C LEU A 231 5.06 25.57 28.58
N GLU A 232 4.24 24.83 29.33
CA GLU A 232 4.28 24.79 30.80
C GLU A 232 5.65 24.35 31.31
N GLY A 233 6.23 23.30 30.70
CA GLY A 233 7.55 22.79 31.06
C GLY A 233 8.70 23.79 30.85
N ILE A 234 8.55 24.75 29.94
CA ILE A 234 9.52 25.85 29.72
C ILE A 234 9.14 27.13 30.48
N GLY A 235 8.15 27.07 31.37
CA GLY A 235 7.72 28.19 32.20
C GLY A 235 6.76 29.18 31.53
N ILE A 236 6.14 28.79 30.40
CA ILE A 236 5.15 29.60 29.70
C ILE A 236 3.76 29.02 29.98
N LEU A 237 2.91 29.76 30.70
CA LEU A 237 1.54 29.33 30.94
C LEU A 237 0.71 29.48 29.64
N PRO A 238 0.13 28.40 29.11
CA PRO A 238 -0.79 28.49 27.96
C PRO A 238 -2.00 29.34 28.32
N SER A 239 -2.41 30.26 27.43
CA SER A 239 -3.64 31.02 27.65
C SER A 239 -4.87 30.12 27.46
N GLN A 240 -5.98 30.48 28.10
CA GLN A 240 -7.25 29.80 27.91
C GLN A 240 -7.70 29.79 26.44
N ASP A 241 -7.42 30.86 25.71
CA ASP A 241 -7.73 30.96 24.28
C ASP A 241 -6.91 29.98 23.44
N LEU A 242 -5.62 29.81 23.76
CA LEU A 242 -4.76 28.85 23.09
C LEU A 242 -5.25 27.41 23.32
N ALA A 243 -5.58 27.07 24.58
CA ALA A 243 -6.11 25.75 24.93
C ALA A 243 -7.44 25.48 24.19
N THR A 244 -8.37 26.43 24.23
CA THR A 244 -9.67 26.33 23.54
C THR A 244 -9.49 26.16 22.03
N HIS A 245 -8.54 26.88 21.43
CA HIS A 245 -8.21 26.75 20.02
C HIS A 245 -7.59 25.38 19.68
N GLY A 246 -6.68 24.89 20.53
CA GLY A 246 -6.06 23.57 20.43
C GLY A 246 -7.10 22.45 20.44
N ASP A 247 -8.00 22.48 21.42
CA ASP A 247 -9.12 21.55 21.55
C ASP A 247 -10.02 21.57 20.31
N HIS A 248 -10.37 22.76 19.82
CA HIS A 248 -11.16 22.91 18.60
C HIS A 248 -10.45 22.27 17.39
N CYS A 249 -9.15 22.51 17.24
CA CYS A 249 -8.35 21.92 16.16
C CYS A 249 -8.32 20.39 16.23
N ASP A 250 -8.20 19.82 17.43
CA ASP A 250 -8.20 18.37 17.63
C ASP A 250 -9.57 17.74 17.36
N VAL A 251 -10.65 18.36 17.84
CA VAL A 251 -12.03 17.94 17.53
C VAL A 251 -12.26 17.95 16.02
N MET A 252 -11.86 19.02 15.33
CA MET A 252 -11.98 19.13 13.88
C MET A 252 -11.13 18.10 13.14
N ARG A 253 -9.91 17.81 13.61
CA ARG A 253 -9.04 16.77 13.09
C ARG A 253 -9.71 15.39 13.18
N ILE A 254 -10.26 15.05 14.35
CA ILE A 254 -10.96 13.77 14.59
C ILE A 254 -12.21 13.69 13.71
N ARG A 255 -13.03 14.74 13.67
CA ARG A 255 -14.23 14.79 12.83
C ARG A 255 -13.90 14.59 11.34
N LYS A 256 -12.88 15.28 10.84
CA LYS A 256 -12.41 15.13 9.45
C LYS A 256 -11.89 13.72 9.16
N MET A 257 -11.25 13.07 10.12
CA MET A 257 -10.81 11.67 10.00
C MET A 257 -12.00 10.73 9.93
N ASN A 258 -12.98 10.86 10.82
CA ASN A 258 -14.20 10.04 10.84
C ASN A 258 -14.99 10.20 9.54
N LEU A 259 -15.18 11.43 9.06
CA LEU A 259 -15.81 11.71 7.77
C LEU A 259 -15.07 11.04 6.61
N LYS A 260 -13.73 11.02 6.63
CA LYS A 260 -12.96 10.34 5.57
C LYS A 260 -13.17 8.82 5.54
N GLN A 261 -13.65 8.22 6.63
CA GLN A 261 -13.96 6.79 6.68
C GLN A 261 -15.31 6.44 6.04
N THR A 262 -16.22 7.40 5.81
CA THR A 262 -17.54 7.11 5.24
C THR A 262 -17.47 6.62 3.79
N ALA A 263 -18.51 5.91 3.36
CA ALA A 263 -18.62 5.43 1.99
C ALA A 263 -18.67 6.57 0.98
N GLU A 264 -19.38 7.68 1.28
CA GLU A 264 -19.43 8.84 0.38
C GLU A 264 -18.07 9.50 0.25
N ALA A 265 -17.34 9.70 1.35
CA ALA A 265 -16.01 10.30 1.29
C ALA A 265 -15.01 9.43 0.51
N ARG A 266 -15.10 8.09 0.64
CA ARG A 266 -14.32 7.16 -0.19
C ARG A 266 -14.71 7.27 -1.66
N ALA A 267 -16.01 7.37 -1.98
CA ALA A 267 -16.50 7.52 -3.34
C ALA A 267 -16.06 8.85 -3.97
N HIS A 268 -16.19 9.96 -3.23
CA HIS A 268 -15.74 11.27 -3.65
C HIS A 268 -14.24 11.26 -3.98
N ARG A 269 -13.38 10.73 -3.09
CA ARG A 269 -11.94 10.59 -3.36
C ARG A 269 -11.64 9.78 -4.62
N ARG A 270 -12.36 8.67 -4.84
CA ARG A 270 -12.21 7.87 -6.08
C ARG A 270 -12.56 8.70 -7.32
N ASN A 271 -13.63 9.48 -7.26
CA ASN A 271 -14.05 10.34 -8.37
C ASN A 271 -13.05 11.47 -8.62
N THR A 272 -12.53 12.13 -7.58
CA THR A 272 -11.50 13.16 -7.71
C THR A 272 -10.22 12.58 -8.32
N ALA A 273 -9.76 11.42 -7.84
CA ALA A 273 -8.61 10.73 -8.41
C ALA A 273 -8.84 10.31 -9.88
N LYS A 274 -10.07 9.92 -10.24
CA LYS A 274 -10.43 9.63 -11.63
C LYS A 274 -10.35 10.88 -12.51
N ARG A 275 -10.87 12.02 -12.05
CA ARG A 275 -10.78 13.32 -12.76
C ARG A 275 -9.33 13.73 -12.96
N ALA A 276 -8.54 13.73 -11.89
CA ALA A 276 -7.11 14.06 -11.97
C ALA A 276 -6.32 13.17 -12.94
N ARG A 277 -6.65 11.87 -13.01
CA ARG A 277 -6.05 10.97 -14.01
C ARG A 277 -6.45 11.32 -15.42
N VAL A 278 -7.72 11.65 -15.66
CA VAL A 278 -8.18 12.07 -16.99
C VAL A 278 -7.46 13.35 -17.40
N GLU A 279 -7.38 14.34 -16.52
CA GLU A 279 -6.63 15.58 -16.75
C GLU A 279 -5.14 15.32 -17.03
N ASP A 280 -4.49 14.43 -16.27
CA ASP A 280 -3.08 14.05 -16.51
C ASP A 280 -2.89 13.32 -17.85
N THR A 281 -3.85 12.46 -18.22
CA THR A 281 -3.82 11.75 -19.51
C THR A 281 -3.99 12.73 -20.67
N ASP A 282 -4.91 13.68 -20.52
CA ASP A 282 -5.18 14.74 -21.49
C ASP A 282 -3.95 15.65 -21.67
N ARG A 283 -3.34 16.10 -20.56
CA ARG A 283 -2.07 16.84 -20.57
C ARG A 283 -0.97 16.08 -21.28
N LYS A 284 -0.75 14.81 -20.95
CA LYS A 284 0.26 13.96 -21.63
C LYS A 284 0.00 13.80 -23.11
N SER A 285 -1.26 13.74 -23.52
CA SER A 285 -1.61 13.64 -24.95
C SER A 285 -1.31 14.93 -25.71
N ARG A 286 -1.50 16.09 -25.07
CA ARG A 286 -1.26 17.42 -25.65
C ARG A 286 0.21 17.83 -25.65
N GLU A 287 0.92 17.54 -24.57
CA GLU A 287 2.27 18.08 -24.31
C GLU A 287 3.38 17.04 -24.55
N GLY A 288 3.03 15.77 -24.76
CA GLY A 288 3.98 14.66 -24.82
C GLY A 288 4.57 14.30 -23.43
N PRO A 289 5.48 13.32 -23.36
CA PRO A 289 6.19 12.99 -22.14
C PRO A 289 7.17 14.12 -21.78
N SER A 290 6.82 14.93 -20.78
CA SER A 290 7.61 16.09 -20.36
C SER A 290 8.82 15.75 -19.49
N TYR A 291 8.88 14.56 -18.90
CA TYR A 291 10.04 14.10 -18.10
C TYR A 291 10.08 12.56 -17.95
N GLY A 292 11.22 11.95 -18.22
CA GLY A 292 11.49 10.53 -17.95
C GLY A 292 12.45 10.36 -16.77
N ALA A 293 12.19 9.35 -15.93
CA ALA A 293 13.07 9.07 -14.80
C ALA A 293 14.43 8.56 -15.30
N GLY A 294 15.46 9.39 -15.16
CA GLY A 294 16.81 9.12 -15.68
C GLY A 294 17.11 9.78 -17.04
N ASP A 295 16.18 10.56 -17.58
CA ASP A 295 16.40 11.35 -18.79
C ASP A 295 16.98 12.72 -18.38
N PHE A 296 18.27 12.73 -18.06
CA PHE A 296 19.20 13.88 -18.03
C PHE A 296 20.62 13.38 -18.23
#